data_AF-A0A1Y6BBB2-F1
#
_entry.id   AF-A0A1Y6BBB2-F1
#
_cell.length_a   1.000
_cell.length_b   1.000
_cell.length_c   1.000
_cell.angle_alpha   90.00
_cell.angle_beta   90.00
_cell.angle_gamma   90.00
#
_symmetry.space_group_name_H-M   'P 1'
#
loop_
_entity.id
_entity.type
_entity.pdbx_description
1 polymer ?
#
loop_
_entity_poly.entity_id
_entity_poly.type
_entity_poly.pdbx_seq_one_letter_code
_entity_poly.pdbx_strand_id
1 'polypeptide(L)'
;MDLYDSVTEARDKLEAFRKRYNESRPHWALRPSEKADPVVPKEVYIDEAEIIIPKWQGWAKGAKTKLDKEVEHIKLQEENSLSVDQGS
;
A
#
# COMPACT_ATOMS: atom_id res chain seq x y z
N MET A 1 30.32 -2.75 1.33
CA MET A 1 29.75 -3.98 1.93
C MET A 1 28.47 -4.23 1.18
N ASP A 2 28.43 -5.30 0.40
CA ASP A 2 27.24 -5.63 -0.37
C ASP A 2 26.20 -6.32 0.51
N LEU A 3 24.92 -6.14 0.17
CA LEU A 3 23.78 -6.66 0.93
C LEU A 3 23.67 -8.20 0.86
N TYR A 4 24.30 -8.82 -0.14
CA TYR A 4 24.29 -10.26 -0.40
C TYR A 4 25.69 -10.73 -0.81
N ASP A 5 26.00 -11.98 -0.50
CA ASP A 5 27.28 -12.64 -0.79
C ASP A 5 27.37 -13.10 -2.26
N SER A 6 26.23 -13.34 -2.92
CA SER A 6 26.17 -13.65 -4.36
C SER A 6 24.79 -13.39 -4.96
N VAL A 7 24.71 -13.38 -6.30
CA VAL A 7 23.44 -13.29 -7.04
C VAL A 7 22.51 -14.48 -6.72
N THR A 8 23.07 -15.69 -6.57
CA THR A 8 22.29 -16.88 -6.20
C THR A 8 21.69 -16.70 -4.81
N GLU A 9 22.49 -16.27 -3.85
CA GLU A 9 22.02 -16.04 -2.49
C GLU A 9 20.94 -14.95 -2.42
N ALA A 10 21.07 -13.88 -3.20
CA ALA A 10 20.05 -12.85 -3.31
C ALA A 10 18.73 -13.42 -3.85
N ARG A 11 18.78 -14.26 -4.89
CA ARG A 11 17.58 -14.91 -5.45
C ARG A 11 16.90 -15.84 -4.45
N ASP A 12 17.67 -16.65 -3.73
CA ASP A 12 17.13 -17.58 -2.73
C ASP A 12 16.45 -16.84 -1.59
N LYS A 13 17.06 -15.74 -1.10
CA LYS A 13 16.47 -14.90 -0.05
C LYS A 13 15.20 -14.20 -0.53
N LEU A 14 15.16 -13.71 -1.76
CA LEU A 14 13.97 -13.10 -2.35
C LEU A 14 12.84 -14.12 -2.53
N GLU A 15 13.14 -15.33 -3.00
CA GLU A 15 12.14 -16.38 -3.16
C GLU A 15 11.58 -16.83 -1.80
N ALA A 16 12.45 -17.02 -0.80
CA ALA A 16 12.03 -17.32 0.56
C ALA A 16 11.15 -16.21 1.16
N PHE A 17 11.47 -14.94 0.87
CA PHE A 17 10.63 -13.82 1.27
C PHE A 17 9.27 -13.86 0.56
N ARG A 18 9.26 -14.01 -0.77
CA ARG A 18 8.05 -14.08 -1.59
C ARG A 18 7.09 -15.16 -1.08
N LYS A 19 7.61 -16.36 -0.80
CA LYS A 19 6.82 -17.47 -0.28
C LYS A 19 6.21 -17.14 1.07
N ARG A 20 7.03 -16.74 2.05
CA ARG A 20 6.54 -16.41 3.40
C ARG A 20 5.52 -15.27 3.38
N TYR A 21 5.75 -14.24 2.57
CA TYR A 21 4.84 -13.10 2.47
C TYR A 21 3.48 -13.52 1.94
N ASN A 22 3.42 -14.33 0.89
CA ASN A 22 2.17 -14.67 0.24
C ASN A 22 1.42 -15.82 0.92
N GLU A 23 2.13 -16.77 1.54
CA GLU A 23 1.55 -18.03 2.02
C GLU A 23 1.44 -18.14 3.54
N SER A 24 2.15 -17.29 4.31
CA SER A 24 2.20 -17.43 5.78
C SER A 24 1.91 -16.14 6.52
N ARG A 25 2.12 -14.98 5.90
CA ARG A 25 1.92 -13.70 6.56
C ARG A 25 0.44 -13.33 6.56
N PRO A 26 -0.18 -13.12 7.73
CA PRO A 26 -1.56 -12.65 7.80
C PRO A 26 -1.76 -11.33 7.06
N HIS A 27 -2.79 -11.27 6.23
CA HIS A 27 -3.19 -10.07 5.50
C HIS A 27 -4.09 -9.17 6.36
N TRP A 28 -3.53 -8.57 7.42
CA TRP A 28 -4.26 -7.78 8.44
C TRP A 28 -5.15 -6.64 7.93
N ALA A 29 -4.91 -6.16 6.70
CA ALA A 29 -5.75 -5.13 6.11
C ALA A 29 -7.13 -5.64 5.67
N LEU A 30 -7.31 -6.95 5.52
CA LEU A 30 -8.53 -7.57 5.04
C LEU A 30 -9.06 -8.53 6.09
N ARG A 31 -10.37 -8.55 6.27
CA ARG A 31 -11.02 -9.46 7.21
C ARG A 31 -11.75 -10.54 6.40
N PRO A 32 -11.61 -11.83 6.73
CA PRO A 32 -12.43 -12.87 6.11
C PRO A 32 -13.92 -12.57 6.32
N SER A 33 -14.78 -13.02 5.40
CA SER A 33 -16.23 -12.83 5.51
C SER A 33 -16.80 -13.56 6.74
N GLU A 34 -16.26 -14.72 7.03
CA GLU A 34 -16.54 -15.47 8.25
C GLU A 34 -15.60 -15.07 9.40
N LYS A 35 -16.01 -15.36 10.64
CA LYS A 35 -15.22 -15.07 11.85
C LYS A 35 -14.11 -16.13 12.04
N ALA A 36 -13.30 -16.34 11.00
CA ALA A 36 -12.21 -17.30 10.92
C ALA A 36 -10.84 -16.63 11.14
N ASP A 37 -9.78 -17.43 11.09
CA ASP A 37 -8.40 -16.96 11.14
C ASP A 37 -8.11 -15.92 10.03
N PRO A 38 -7.15 -15.00 10.25
CA PRO A 38 -6.74 -14.06 9.22
C PRO A 38 -6.28 -14.77 7.94
N VAL A 39 -6.83 -14.36 6.79
CA VAL A 39 -6.39 -14.85 5.47
C VAL A 39 -4.99 -14.35 5.10
N VAL A 40 -4.28 -15.10 4.26
CA VAL A 40 -3.00 -14.72 3.65
C VAL A 40 -3.18 -14.14 2.23
N PRO A 41 -2.20 -13.41 1.67
CA PRO A 41 -2.36 -12.81 0.34
C PRO A 41 -2.71 -13.80 -0.78
N LYS A 42 -2.17 -15.01 -0.73
CA LYS A 42 -2.49 -16.07 -1.70
C LYS A 42 -3.99 -16.38 -1.70
N GLU A 43 -4.58 -16.56 -0.52
CA GLU A 43 -5.99 -16.91 -0.38
C GLU A 43 -6.90 -15.82 -0.95
N VAL A 44 -6.52 -14.56 -0.76
CA VAL A 44 -7.31 -13.42 -1.26
C VAL A 44 -7.18 -13.24 -2.78
N TYR A 45 -5.95 -13.26 -3.30
CA TYR A 45 -5.68 -12.84 -4.68
C TYR A 45 -5.64 -13.97 -5.70
N ILE A 46 -5.39 -15.21 -5.25
CA ILE A 46 -5.32 -16.39 -6.12
C ILE A 46 -6.53 -17.28 -5.89
N ASP A 47 -6.87 -17.55 -4.62
CA ASP A 47 -7.94 -18.47 -4.28
C ASP A 47 -9.30 -17.76 -4.09
N GLU A 48 -9.34 -16.45 -4.35
CA GLU A 48 -10.55 -15.60 -4.35
C GLU A 48 -11.38 -15.67 -3.06
N ALA A 49 -10.72 -15.81 -1.91
CA ALA A 49 -11.38 -15.85 -0.61
C ALA A 49 -12.25 -14.60 -0.38
N GLU A 50 -13.47 -14.83 0.12
CA GLU A 50 -14.41 -13.75 0.38
C GLU A 50 -13.94 -12.91 1.59
N ILE A 51 -13.86 -11.60 1.38
CA ILE A 51 -13.37 -10.62 2.35
C ILE A 51 -14.40 -9.54 2.60
N ILE A 52 -14.43 -9.04 3.84
CA ILE A 52 -15.20 -7.86 4.22
C ILE A 52 -14.29 -6.64 4.19
N ILE A 53 -14.84 -5.55 3.64
CA ILE A 53 -14.25 -4.22 3.74
C ILE A 53 -14.10 -3.84 5.22
N PRO A 54 -12.87 -3.56 5.70
CA PRO A 54 -12.67 -3.23 7.10
C PRO A 54 -13.26 -1.85 7.43
N LYS A 55 -13.78 -1.70 8.66
CA LYS A 55 -14.44 -0.47 9.13
C LYS A 55 -13.57 0.80 8.99
N TRP A 56 -12.25 0.66 9.09
CA TRP A 56 -11.31 1.78 8.96
C TRP A 56 -11.12 2.26 7.51
N GLN A 57 -11.52 1.49 6.50
CA GLN A 57 -11.33 1.89 5.09
C GLN A 57 -12.08 3.19 4.76
N GLY A 58 -13.26 3.41 5.36
CA GLY A 58 -14.00 4.67 5.19
C GLY A 58 -13.22 5.87 5.70
N TRP A 59 -12.60 5.75 6.88
CA TRP A 59 -11.72 6.78 7.44
C TRP A 59 -10.50 7.02 6.54
N ALA A 60 -9.85 5.96 6.06
CA ALA A 60 -8.67 6.08 5.19
C ALA A 60 -9.00 6.81 3.88
N LYS A 61 -10.14 6.50 3.25
CA LYS A 61 -10.63 7.20 2.05
C LYS A 61 -10.87 8.69 2.33
N GLY A 62 -11.54 9.02 3.44
CA GLY A 62 -11.78 10.40 3.83
C GLY A 62 -10.50 11.18 4.11
N ALA A 63 -9.54 10.57 4.81
CA ALA A 63 -8.24 11.16 5.08
C ALA A 63 -7.47 11.46 3.77
N LYS A 64 -7.45 10.50 2.83
CA LYS A 64 -6.84 10.71 1.51
C LYS A 64 -7.49 11.87 0.77
N THR A 65 -8.83 11.94 0.72
CA THR A 65 -9.52 13.05 0.06
C THR A 65 -9.16 14.41 0.65
N LYS A 66 -8.97 14.50 1.97
CA LYS A 66 -8.53 15.74 2.61
C LYS A 66 -7.11 16.12 2.18
N LEU A 67 -6.17 15.18 2.20
CA LEU A 67 -4.79 15.40 1.78
C LEU A 67 -4.69 15.79 0.31
N ASP A 68 -5.44 15.12 -0.57
CA ASP A 68 -5.47 15.42 -2.00
C ASP A 68 -5.92 16.89 -2.23
N LYS A 69 -6.93 17.37 -1.49
CA LYS A 69 -7.37 18.78 -1.55
C LYS A 69 -6.30 19.76 -1.08
N GLU A 70 -5.57 19.42 -0.01
CA GLU A 70 -4.48 20.25 0.51
C GLU A 70 -3.33 20.34 -0.48
N VAL A 71 -2.96 19.22 -1.11
CA VAL A 71 -1.93 19.18 -2.16
C VAL A 71 -2.32 20.03 -3.36
N GLU A 72 -3.56 19.93 -3.84
CA GLU A 72 -4.03 20.76 -4.95
C GLU A 72 -4.06 22.25 -4.59
N HIS A 73 -4.46 22.60 -3.36
CA HIS A 73 -4.41 23.98 -2.90
C HIS A 73 -2.98 24.54 -2.88
N ILE A 74 -2.00 23.75 -2.43
CA ILE A 74 -0.59 24.16 -2.41
C ILE A 74 -0.09 24.40 -3.83
N LYS A 75 -0.36 23.50 -4.78
CA LYS A 75 0.05 23.66 -6.18
C LYS A 75 -0.52 24.95 -6.80
N LEU A 76 -1.81 25.21 -6.57
CA LEU A 76 -2.46 26.43 -7.07
C LEU A 76 -1.86 27.70 -6.46
N GLN A 77 -1.41 27.66 -5.19
CA GLN A 77 -0.70 28.78 -4.58
C GLN A 77 0.68 28.99 -5.20
N GLU A 78 1.45 27.93 -5.44
CA GLU A 78 2.76 28.00 -6.08
C GLU A 78 2.66 28.55 -7.52
N GLU A 79 1.69 28.08 -8.31
CA GLU A 79 1.43 28.57 -9.67
C GLU A 79 1.02 30.05 -9.70
N ASN A 80 0.17 30.46 -8.75
CA ASN A 80 -0.23 31.86 -8.60
C ASN A 80 0.94 32.74 -8.12
N SER A 81 1.85 32.25 -7.27
CA SER A 81 3.04 32.99 -6.86
C SER A 81 4.06 33.15 -7.99
N LEU A 82 4.23 32.12 -8.84
CA LEU A 82 5.15 32.15 -9.99
C LEU A 82 4.68 33.08 -11.13
N SER A 83 3.36 33.24 -11.30
CA SER A 83 2.78 34.12 -12.31
C SER A 83 2.83 35.61 -11.93
N VAL A 84 2.87 35.92 -10.63
CA VAL A 84 3.01 37.31 -10.13
C VAL A 84 4.44 37.83 -10.30
N ASP A 85 5.46 36.96 -10.25
CA ASP A 85 6.88 37.36 -10.35
C ASP A 85 7.37 37.57 -11.81
N GLN A 86 6.57 37.18 -12.82
CA GLN A 86 6.89 37.32 -14.24
C GLN A 86 6.26 38.57 -14.90
N GLY A 87 5.52 39.36 -14.13
CA GLY A 87 4.79 40.54 -14.60
C GLY A 87 5.10 41.78 -13.77
N SER A 88 6.35 42.26 -13.79
CA SER A 88 6.70 43.60 -13.30
C SER A 88 7.82 44.24 -14.10
#